data_AF-A0A429RLL1-F1
#
_entry.id   AF-A0A429RLL1-F1
#
_cell.length_a   1.000
_cell.length_b   1.000
_cell.length_c   1.000
_cell.angle_alpha   90.00
_cell.angle_beta   90.00
_cell.angle_gamma   90.00
#
_symmetry.space_group_name_H-M   'P 1'
#
loop_
_entity.id
_entity.type
_entity.pdbx_description
1 polymer ?
#
loop_
_entity_poly.entity_id
_entity_poly.type
_entity_poly.pdbx_seq_one_letter_code
_entity_poly.pdbx_strand_id
1 'polypeptide(L)'
;MQRRKGFAGLAASAAAVAVLTTGCSAGSGSGGGSDAKGGAGSTSPAPAPPGKYRSLPSPCKAVDLKRLKALLPVADSLTPEQRDQLYAGAADTSYDGDRRVGCRWNAQMPDTTRLLYVGFERVVSYDRSAASDDDKARAVYARQLTDAHIPIPVPAPSPTSPASSPSPGASASPASSASPA
;
A
#
# COMPACT_ATOMS: atom_id res chain seq x y z
N MET A 1 17.45 25.66 -42.36
CA MET A 1 18.90 25.36 -42.45
C MET A 1 19.29 24.47 -41.28
N GLN A 2 19.82 23.28 -41.59
CA GLN A 2 20.41 22.29 -40.67
C GLN A 2 21.42 22.91 -39.69
N ARG A 3 21.43 22.43 -38.44
CA ARG A 3 22.66 21.90 -37.81
C ARG A 3 22.33 20.67 -36.97
N ARG A 4 22.50 19.50 -37.60
CA ARG A 4 22.68 18.21 -36.92
C ARG A 4 24.12 18.17 -36.40
N LYS A 5 24.31 17.79 -35.13
CA LYS A 5 25.60 17.25 -34.66
C LYS A 5 25.30 16.04 -33.79
N GLY A 6 25.44 14.87 -34.41
CA GLY A 6 25.58 13.62 -33.70
C GLY A 6 26.99 13.49 -33.15
N PHE A 7 27.11 12.85 -32.00
CA PHE A 7 28.35 12.24 -31.56
C PHE A 7 28.09 10.75 -31.40
N ALA A 8 28.65 10.00 -32.32
CA ALA A 8 28.83 8.57 -32.25
C ALA A 8 30.11 8.27 -31.46
N GLY A 9 30.11 7.14 -30.75
CA GLY A 9 31.33 6.35 -30.51
C GLY A 9 31.85 6.31 -29.08
N LEU A 10 31.69 5.14 -28.44
CA LEU A 10 32.75 4.27 -27.88
C LEU A 10 32.01 3.06 -27.25
N ALA A 11 31.89 1.90 -27.89
CA ALA A 11 32.91 0.86 -28.04
C ALA A 11 33.44 0.29 -26.72
N ALA A 12 32.88 -0.85 -26.35
CA ALA A 12 33.50 -2.07 -25.81
C ALA A 12 34.47 -2.00 -24.61
N SER A 13 34.09 -2.69 -23.52
CA SER A 13 35.02 -3.57 -22.78
C SER A 13 34.25 -4.57 -21.90
N ALA A 14 34.66 -5.83 -22.00
CA ALA A 14 34.08 -7.02 -21.42
C ALA A 14 34.42 -7.23 -19.94
N ALA A 15 33.62 -8.03 -19.24
CA ALA A 15 34.09 -9.09 -18.33
C ALA A 15 32.90 -9.95 -17.87
N ALA A 16 32.89 -11.20 -18.32
CA ALA A 16 32.04 -12.26 -17.79
C ALA A 16 32.64 -12.81 -16.49
N VAL A 17 31.81 -13.01 -15.46
CA VAL A 17 32.06 -14.00 -14.41
C VAL A 17 30.74 -14.68 -14.08
N ALA A 18 30.57 -15.89 -14.60
CA ALA A 18 29.57 -16.84 -14.12
C ALA A 18 30.21 -17.66 -12.99
N VAL A 19 29.66 -17.58 -11.77
CA VAL A 19 29.97 -18.53 -10.71
C VAL A 19 28.77 -19.47 -10.59
N LEU A 20 28.88 -20.63 -11.21
CA LEU A 20 27.99 -21.76 -10.98
C LEU A 20 28.52 -22.53 -9.76
N THR A 21 27.85 -22.43 -8.62
CA THR A 21 28.07 -23.36 -7.50
C THR A 21 27.08 -24.51 -7.59
N THR A 22 27.49 -25.60 -8.24
CA THR A 22 26.87 -26.91 -8.09
C THR A 22 27.44 -27.58 -6.83
N GLY A 23 26.73 -27.48 -5.72
CA GLY A 23 27.01 -28.22 -4.50
C GLY A 23 26.19 -29.51 -4.47
N CYS A 24 26.74 -30.58 -5.04
CA CYS A 24 26.26 -31.95 -4.82
C CYS A 24 27.04 -32.52 -3.62
N SER A 25 26.36 -32.92 -2.56
CA SER A 25 26.93 -33.82 -1.56
C SER A 25 25.94 -34.93 -1.26
N ALA A 26 26.31 -36.11 -1.76
CA ALA A 26 25.74 -37.38 -1.37
C ALA A 26 26.21 -37.71 0.06
N GLY A 27 25.27 -38.06 0.92
CA GLY A 27 25.53 -38.59 2.26
C GLY A 27 24.53 -39.71 2.54
N SER A 28 24.96 -40.95 2.28
CA SER A 28 24.28 -42.16 2.73
C SER A 28 24.55 -42.37 4.22
N GLY A 29 23.51 -42.29 5.04
CA GLY A 29 23.54 -42.66 6.45
C GLY A 29 22.24 -43.36 6.82
N SER A 30 22.26 -44.69 6.82
CA SER A 30 21.28 -45.51 7.52
C SER A 30 21.64 -45.52 9.00
N GLY A 31 20.72 -45.08 9.84
CA GLY A 31 20.88 -45.08 11.29
C GLY A 31 19.55 -44.75 11.94
N GLY A 32 18.79 -45.78 12.31
CA GLY A 32 17.62 -45.63 13.16
C GLY A 32 18.03 -45.13 14.54
N GLY A 33 17.48 -44.00 14.94
CA GLY A 33 17.58 -43.46 16.29
C GLY A 33 16.36 -42.58 16.51
N SER A 34 15.56 -42.90 17.52
CA SER A 34 14.41 -42.10 17.93
C SER A 34 14.84 -40.68 18.26
N ASP A 35 14.48 -39.71 17.41
CA ASP A 35 14.71 -38.30 17.67
C ASP A 35 13.63 -37.76 18.63
N ALA A 36 13.79 -38.09 19.91
CA ALA A 36 13.23 -37.30 20.99
C ALA A 36 14.05 -36.02 21.14
N LYS A 37 13.78 -35.03 20.30
CA LYS A 37 14.16 -33.64 20.57
C LYS A 37 12.91 -32.80 20.75
N GLY A 38 12.42 -32.79 21.99
CA GLY A 38 11.65 -31.67 22.53
C GLY A 38 12.51 -30.42 22.46
N GLY A 39 12.51 -29.76 21.30
CA GLY A 39 13.03 -28.40 21.15
C GLY A 39 11.92 -27.48 21.61
N ALA A 40 12.15 -26.75 22.71
CA ALA A 40 11.33 -25.63 23.11
C ALA A 40 10.93 -24.83 21.86
N GLY A 41 9.63 -24.84 21.55
CA GLY A 41 9.11 -24.23 20.34
C GLY A 41 9.64 -22.80 20.27
N SER A 42 10.44 -22.53 19.24
CA SER A 42 10.84 -21.16 18.92
C SER A 42 9.56 -20.37 18.72
N THR A 43 9.14 -19.69 19.78
CA THR A 43 7.91 -18.89 19.78
C THR A 43 8.31 -17.58 19.14
N SER A 44 8.64 -17.64 17.85
CA SER A 44 8.91 -16.44 17.08
C SER A 44 7.64 -15.58 17.12
N PRO A 45 7.74 -14.28 17.43
CA PRO A 45 6.59 -13.40 17.43
C PRO A 45 5.85 -13.49 16.10
N ALA A 46 4.52 -13.52 16.15
CA ALA A 46 3.71 -13.46 14.95
C ALA A 46 4.04 -12.16 14.18
N PRO A 47 4.12 -12.20 12.85
CA PRO A 47 4.42 -11.01 12.06
C PRO A 47 3.35 -9.94 12.25
N ALA A 48 3.75 -8.66 12.20
CA ALA A 48 2.84 -7.52 12.28
C ALA A 48 1.74 -7.62 11.20
N PRO A 49 0.54 -7.05 11.44
CA PRO A 49 -0.61 -7.17 10.54
C PRO A 49 -0.42 -6.39 9.22
N PRO A 50 -1.07 -6.83 8.12
CA PRO A 50 -1.00 -6.15 6.84
C PRO A 50 -1.84 -4.89 6.78
N GLY A 51 -1.52 -4.03 5.82
CA GLY A 51 -2.27 -2.82 5.56
C GLY A 51 -3.69 -3.13 5.11
N LYS A 52 -4.59 -2.19 5.41
CA LYS A 52 -6.03 -2.33 5.16
C LYS A 52 -6.42 -2.66 3.71
N TYR A 53 -5.70 -2.10 2.74
CA TYR A 53 -6.08 -2.15 1.32
C TYR A 53 -5.14 -3.06 0.53
N ARG A 54 -5.66 -4.18 0.03
CA ARG A 54 -4.96 -4.99 -0.97
C ARG A 54 -4.99 -4.30 -2.35
N SER A 55 -6.14 -3.80 -2.76
CA SER A 55 -6.31 -2.98 -3.97
C SER A 55 -6.79 -1.59 -3.58
N LEU A 56 -6.30 -0.57 -4.29
CA LEU A 56 -6.57 0.82 -3.95
C LEU A 56 -7.98 1.25 -4.37
N PRO A 57 -8.65 2.09 -3.57
CA PRO A 57 -9.95 2.65 -3.94
C PRO A 57 -9.83 3.61 -5.13
N SER A 58 -10.95 3.86 -5.81
CA SER A 58 -11.00 4.80 -6.94
C SER A 58 -10.70 6.24 -6.48
N PRO A 59 -9.61 6.87 -6.95
CA PRO A 59 -9.18 8.19 -6.49
C PRO A 59 -10.14 9.32 -6.90
N CYS A 60 -10.81 9.20 -8.04
CA CYS A 60 -11.76 10.24 -8.49
C CYS A 60 -13.04 10.30 -7.63
N LYS A 61 -13.28 9.30 -6.78
CA LYS A 61 -14.42 9.29 -5.85
C LYS A 61 -14.01 9.65 -4.41
N ALA A 62 -12.75 10.01 -4.19
CA ALA A 62 -12.21 10.29 -2.86
C ALA A 62 -12.71 11.63 -2.28
N VAL A 63 -13.02 12.59 -3.14
CA VAL A 63 -13.48 13.93 -2.76
C VAL A 63 -14.96 14.03 -3.06
N ASP A 64 -15.75 14.47 -2.08
CA ASP A 64 -17.17 14.71 -2.30
C ASP A 64 -17.39 15.89 -3.25
N LEU A 65 -18.48 15.84 -4.01
CA LEU A 65 -18.78 16.84 -5.03
C LEU A 65 -18.89 18.27 -4.47
N LYS A 66 -19.36 18.42 -3.23
CA LYS A 66 -19.50 19.74 -2.58
C LYS A 66 -18.12 20.35 -2.32
N ARG A 67 -17.18 19.59 -1.73
CA ARG A 67 -15.79 20.02 -1.56
C ARG A 67 -15.11 20.28 -2.89
N LEU A 68 -15.34 19.43 -3.89
CA LEU A 68 -14.74 19.57 -5.20
C LEU A 68 -15.16 20.90 -5.87
N LYS A 69 -16.46 21.24 -5.83
CA LYS A 69 -16.98 22.53 -6.30
C LYS A 69 -16.40 23.73 -5.54
N ALA A 70 -16.14 23.59 -4.25
CA ALA A 70 -15.53 24.65 -3.44
C ALA A 70 -14.04 24.87 -3.77
N LEU A 71 -13.29 23.79 -4.03
CA LEU A 71 -11.87 23.87 -4.38
C LEU A 71 -11.63 24.29 -5.83
N LEU A 72 -12.53 23.86 -6.73
CA LEU A 72 -12.45 24.03 -8.17
C LEU A 72 -13.70 24.74 -8.70
N PRO A 73 -13.90 26.03 -8.37
CA PRO A 73 -14.94 26.82 -9.00
C PRO A 73 -14.75 26.84 -10.51
N VAL A 74 -15.87 26.76 -11.23
CA VAL A 74 -15.91 26.73 -12.69
C VAL A 74 -16.72 27.91 -13.19
N ALA A 75 -16.39 28.41 -14.38
CA ALA A 75 -17.14 29.50 -14.99
C ALA A 75 -18.57 29.06 -15.36
N ASP A 76 -19.53 29.99 -15.28
CA ASP A 76 -20.93 29.74 -15.64
C ASP A 76 -21.13 29.46 -17.13
N SER A 77 -20.12 29.71 -17.96
CA SER A 77 -20.13 29.45 -19.41
C SER A 77 -20.04 27.98 -19.79
N LEU A 78 -19.73 27.07 -18.85
CA LEU A 78 -19.67 25.63 -19.12
C LEU A 78 -21.07 25.02 -19.16
N THR A 79 -21.31 24.15 -20.15
CA THR A 79 -22.56 23.37 -20.18
C THR A 79 -22.63 22.41 -18.99
N PRO A 80 -23.83 21.92 -18.61
CA PRO A 80 -23.97 20.92 -17.56
C PRO A 80 -23.06 19.70 -17.77
N GLU A 81 -22.99 19.19 -19.00
CA GLU A 81 -22.19 18.01 -19.36
C GLU A 81 -20.69 18.27 -19.20
N GLN A 82 -20.22 19.47 -19.59
CA GLN A 82 -18.82 19.85 -19.41
C GLN A 82 -18.46 19.98 -17.93
N ARG A 83 -19.37 20.50 -17.10
CA ARG A 83 -19.16 20.56 -15.64
C ARG A 83 -19.12 19.17 -15.03
N ASP A 84 -20.02 18.29 -15.45
CA ASP A 84 -20.06 16.91 -14.96
C ASP A 84 -18.78 16.15 -15.35
N GLN A 85 -18.30 16.33 -16.59
CA GLN A 85 -17.03 15.75 -17.03
C GLN A 85 -15.85 16.30 -16.23
N LEU A 86 -15.82 17.62 -15.98
CA LEU A 86 -14.77 18.24 -15.16
C LEU A 86 -14.77 17.63 -13.77
N TYR A 87 -15.92 17.56 -13.10
CA TYR A 87 -16.01 17.03 -11.74
C TYR A 87 -15.87 15.52 -11.63
N ALA A 88 -16.12 14.76 -12.71
CA ALA A 88 -15.80 13.33 -12.76
C ALA A 88 -14.29 13.07 -12.61
N GLY A 89 -13.45 14.03 -12.97
CA GLY A 89 -12.00 13.94 -12.91
C GLY A 89 -11.42 13.00 -13.96
N ALA A 90 -10.09 13.03 -14.08
CA ALA A 90 -9.36 12.13 -14.95
C ALA A 90 -8.48 11.22 -14.08
N ALA A 91 -8.74 9.90 -14.13
CA ALA A 91 -7.88 8.92 -13.48
C ALA A 91 -6.51 8.88 -14.18
N ASP A 92 -5.44 8.79 -13.39
CA ASP A 92 -4.10 8.56 -13.93
C ASP A 92 -3.99 7.15 -14.51
N THR A 93 -3.27 7.04 -15.62
CA THR A 93 -2.81 5.74 -16.11
C THR A 93 -1.69 5.22 -15.20
N SER A 94 -1.92 4.10 -14.53
CA SER A 94 -0.92 3.44 -13.68
C SER A 94 -0.71 2.01 -14.15
N TYR A 95 0.55 1.65 -14.40
CA TYR A 95 0.96 0.26 -14.63
C TYR A 95 0.95 -0.58 -13.35
N ASP A 96 0.87 0.08 -12.19
CA ASP A 96 0.87 -0.54 -10.87
C ASP A 96 -0.30 0.01 -10.04
N GLY A 97 -1.52 -0.19 -10.56
CA GLY A 97 -2.76 0.28 -9.94
C GLY A 97 -3.04 -0.35 -8.56
N ASP A 98 -2.35 -1.43 -8.22
CA ASP A 98 -2.42 -2.02 -6.88
C ASP A 98 -1.56 -1.23 -5.87
N ARG A 99 -0.42 -0.64 -6.29
CA ARG A 99 0.46 0.14 -5.39
C ARG A 99 0.23 1.64 -5.44
N ARG A 100 -0.12 2.20 -6.60
CA ARG A 100 -0.38 3.64 -6.78
C ARG A 100 -1.47 3.91 -7.80
N VAL A 101 -2.43 4.75 -7.42
CA VAL A 101 -3.46 5.30 -8.31
C VAL A 101 -3.64 6.78 -8.04
N GLY A 102 -4.03 7.54 -9.07
CA GLY A 102 -4.24 8.98 -8.95
C GLY A 102 -5.49 9.44 -9.69
N CYS A 103 -6.01 10.59 -9.28
CA CYS A 103 -7.00 11.35 -10.03
C CYS A 103 -6.61 12.81 -10.06
N ARG A 104 -6.84 13.44 -11.20
CA ARG A 104 -6.59 14.87 -11.41
C ARG A 104 -7.85 15.58 -11.87
N TRP A 105 -7.95 16.83 -11.45
CA TRP A 105 -8.93 17.78 -11.93
C TRP A 105 -8.23 19.07 -12.33
N ASN A 106 -8.75 19.71 -13.36
CA ASN A 106 -8.26 21.00 -13.85
C ASN A 106 -9.48 21.89 -14.11
N ALA A 107 -9.56 23.00 -13.38
CA ALA A 107 -10.56 24.04 -13.59
C ALA A 107 -9.86 25.32 -14.09
N GLN A 108 -10.23 25.75 -15.29
CA GLN A 108 -9.75 27.01 -15.85
C GLN A 108 -10.73 28.13 -15.50
N MET A 109 -10.21 29.19 -14.89
CA MET A 109 -10.90 30.46 -14.66
C MET A 109 -10.27 31.55 -15.54
N PRO A 110 -10.94 32.69 -15.75
CA PRO A 110 -10.43 33.76 -16.62
C PRO A 110 -9.04 34.28 -16.24
N ASP A 111 -8.71 34.26 -14.95
CA ASP A 111 -7.49 34.83 -14.36
C ASP A 111 -6.52 33.77 -13.82
N THR A 112 -6.98 32.55 -13.53
CA THR A 112 -6.13 31.48 -12.97
C THR A 112 -6.62 30.09 -13.34
N THR A 113 -5.69 29.14 -13.36
CA THR A 113 -6.01 27.71 -13.41
C THR A 113 -5.90 27.12 -12.02
N ARG A 114 -6.88 26.29 -11.62
CA ARG A 114 -6.83 25.50 -10.39
C ARG A 114 -6.66 24.03 -10.72
N LEU A 115 -5.68 23.41 -10.07
CA LEU A 115 -5.35 22.01 -10.23
C LEU A 115 -5.57 21.30 -8.89
N LEU A 116 -6.23 20.16 -8.93
CA LEU A 116 -6.33 19.25 -7.79
C LEU A 116 -5.80 17.89 -8.20
N TYR A 117 -4.97 17.32 -7.35
CA TYR A 117 -4.48 15.96 -7.48
C TYR A 117 -4.77 15.18 -6.20
N VAL A 118 -5.32 13.99 -6.35
CA VAL A 118 -5.49 13.05 -5.24
C VAL A 118 -4.88 11.72 -5.65
N GLY A 119 -3.85 11.31 -4.91
CA GLY A 119 -3.15 10.04 -5.08
C GLY A 119 -3.38 9.12 -3.88
N PHE A 120 -3.49 7.83 -4.15
CA PHE A 120 -3.39 6.79 -3.14
C PHE A 120 -2.14 5.97 -3.36
N GLU A 121 -1.43 5.68 -2.28
CA GLU A 121 -0.26 4.82 -2.26
C GLU A 121 -0.43 3.74 -1.21
N ARG A 122 -0.20 2.48 -1.60
CA ARG A 122 -0.12 1.36 -0.67
C ARG A 122 1.32 1.24 -0.19
N VAL A 123 1.52 1.45 1.11
CA VAL A 123 2.82 1.27 1.76
C VAL A 123 2.91 -0.16 2.30
N VAL A 124 4.05 -0.81 2.08
CA VAL A 124 4.31 -2.17 2.55
C VAL A 124 5.58 -2.17 3.40
N SER A 125 5.52 -2.80 4.55
CA SER A 125 6.68 -3.13 5.36
C SER A 125 7.29 -4.44 4.88
N TYR A 126 8.55 -4.39 4.45
CA TYR A 126 9.31 -5.59 4.07
C TYR A 126 9.86 -6.35 5.29
N ASP A 127 9.99 -5.67 6.43
CA ASP A 127 10.33 -6.28 7.70
C ASP A 127 9.11 -6.23 8.63
N ARG A 128 8.33 -7.30 8.56
CA ARG A 128 7.11 -7.49 9.35
C ARG A 128 7.39 -7.89 10.79
N SER A 129 8.65 -8.16 11.13
CA SER A 129 9.04 -8.33 12.54
C SER A 129 9.26 -6.99 13.24
N ALA A 130 9.66 -5.95 12.48
CA ALA A 130 9.95 -4.63 13.05
C ALA A 130 8.79 -3.62 12.97
N ALA A 131 7.97 -3.64 11.91
CA ALA A 131 6.89 -2.66 11.75
C ALA A 131 5.74 -3.17 10.88
N SER A 132 4.52 -2.71 11.18
CA SER A 132 3.35 -2.93 10.34
C SER A 132 3.36 -2.02 9.10
N ASP A 133 2.50 -2.33 8.12
CA ASP A 133 2.29 -1.46 6.96
C ASP A 133 1.73 -0.09 7.37
N ASP A 134 0.85 -0.06 8.38
CA ASP A 134 0.25 1.18 8.89
C ASP A 134 1.29 2.07 9.59
N ASP A 135 2.23 1.48 10.32
CA ASP A 135 3.33 2.23 10.94
C ASP A 135 4.26 2.84 9.88
N LYS A 136 4.56 2.08 8.83
CA LYS A 136 5.31 2.60 7.68
C LYS A 136 4.53 3.70 6.95
N ALA A 137 3.23 3.53 6.74
CA ALA A 137 2.39 4.54 6.11
C ALA A 137 2.37 5.84 6.92
N ARG A 138 2.26 5.75 8.25
CA ARG A 138 2.32 6.91 9.16
C ARG A 138 3.66 7.64 9.07
N ALA A 139 4.78 6.90 9.02
CA ALA A 139 6.10 7.50 8.87
C ALA A 139 6.26 8.20 7.51
N VAL A 140 5.78 7.59 6.43
CA VAL A 140 5.78 8.20 5.09
C VAL A 140 4.93 9.47 5.06
N TYR A 141 3.76 9.45 5.69
CA TYR A 141 2.89 10.64 5.78
C TYR A 141 3.53 11.77 6.58
N ALA A 142 4.11 11.49 7.76
CA ALA A 142 4.81 12.47 8.58
C ALA A 142 5.98 13.12 7.83
N ARG A 143 6.73 12.33 7.07
CA ARG A 143 7.80 12.85 6.19
C ARG A 143 7.25 13.78 5.13
N GLN A 144 6.18 13.39 4.41
CA GLN A 144 5.59 14.24 3.38
C GLN A 144 5.07 15.58 3.94
N LEU A 145 4.46 15.57 5.12
CA LEU A 145 4.06 16.82 5.79
C LEU A 145 5.26 17.70 6.11
N THR A 146 6.34 17.11 6.62
CA THR A 146 7.58 17.82 6.94
C THR A 146 8.20 18.44 5.68
N ASP A 147 8.33 17.65 4.60
CA ASP A 147 8.87 18.11 3.31
C ASP A 147 7.99 19.24 2.71
N ALA A 148 6.69 19.19 2.94
CA ALA A 148 5.74 20.22 2.54
C ALA A 148 5.64 21.43 3.50
N HIS A 149 6.41 21.43 4.60
CA HIS A 149 6.36 22.45 5.66
C HIS A 149 4.96 22.61 6.28
N ILE A 150 4.21 21.51 6.38
CA ILE A 150 2.89 21.45 6.99
C ILE A 150 3.03 20.89 8.42
N PRO A 151 2.41 21.50 9.44
CA PRO A 151 2.43 20.98 10.81
C PRO A 151 1.90 19.55 10.90
N ILE A 152 2.61 18.69 11.63
CA ILE A 152 2.20 17.30 11.85
C ILE A 152 0.99 17.27 12.81
N PRO A 153 -0.17 16.71 12.42
CA PRO A 153 -1.30 16.56 13.32
C PRO A 153 -0.91 15.65 14.48
N VAL A 154 -1.07 16.13 15.71
CA VAL A 154 -0.90 15.29 16.91
C VAL A 154 -2.15 14.43 17.06
N PRO A 155 -2.06 13.09 17.09
CA PRO A 155 -3.24 12.25 17.31
C PRO A 155 -3.85 12.58 18.68
N ALA A 156 -5.16 12.84 18.70
CA ALA A 156 -5.90 12.97 19.95
C ALA A 156 -5.85 11.63 20.73
N PRO A 157 -5.77 11.66 22.07
CA PRO A 157 -5.75 10.43 22.86
C PRO A 157 -7.05 9.64 22.62
N SER A 158 -6.93 8.40 22.16
CA SER A 158 -8.05 7.47 22.04
C SER A 158 -8.64 7.19 23.43
N PRO A 159 -9.97 7.15 23.62
CA PRO A 159 -10.55 6.74 24.88
C PRO A 159 -10.15 5.28 25.17
N THR A 160 -9.55 5.06 26.33
CA THR A 160 -9.19 3.73 26.82
C THR A 160 -10.47 2.93 27.09
N SER A 161 -10.74 1.88 26.32
CA SER A 161 -11.84 0.95 26.63
C SER A 161 -11.51 0.19 27.93
N PRO A 162 -12.44 0.09 28.89
CA PRO A 162 -12.21 -0.64 30.14
C PRO A 162 -12.04 -2.15 29.88
N ALA A 163 -11.12 -2.76 30.62
CA ALA A 163 -10.76 -4.17 30.54
C ALA A 163 -11.94 -5.11 30.82
N SER A 164 -12.04 -6.19 30.04
CA SER A 164 -13.07 -7.23 30.14
C SER A 164 -13.06 -7.94 31.51
N SER A 165 -14.23 -8.01 32.15
CA SER A 165 -14.48 -8.91 33.28
C SER A 165 -14.42 -10.40 32.86
N PRO A 166 -13.97 -11.32 33.75
CA PRO A 166 -13.88 -12.74 33.44
C PRO A 166 -15.26 -13.42 33.45
N SER A 167 -15.48 -14.32 32.49
CA SER A 167 -16.68 -15.15 32.34
C SER A 167 -16.55 -16.45 33.17
N PRO A 168 -17.60 -16.94 33.89
CA PRO A 168 -17.56 -18.25 34.49
C PRO A 168 -17.99 -19.33 33.48
N GLY A 169 -17.30 -20.47 33.49
CA GLY A 169 -17.55 -21.60 32.59
C GLY A 169 -18.58 -22.62 33.09
N ALA A 170 -19.04 -23.47 32.17
CA ALA A 170 -19.43 -24.88 32.35
C ALA A 170 -19.66 -25.48 30.94
N SER A 171 -18.86 -26.43 30.43
CA SER A 171 -18.73 -27.87 30.71
C SER A 171 -19.63 -28.76 29.84
N ALA A 172 -18.97 -29.74 29.20
CA ALA A 172 -19.42 -31.04 28.66
C ALA A 172 -20.13 -31.15 27.27
N SER A 173 -19.38 -31.72 26.32
CA SER A 173 -19.83 -32.64 25.23
C SER A 173 -20.06 -34.07 25.80
N PRO A 174 -20.54 -35.12 25.07
CA PRO A 174 -20.50 -35.34 23.60
C PRO A 174 -21.65 -36.18 22.93
N ALA A 175 -21.46 -36.40 21.62
CA ALA A 175 -21.74 -37.62 20.82
C ALA A 175 -23.06 -37.79 20.01
N SER A 176 -22.89 -37.68 18.69
CA SER A 176 -23.16 -38.68 17.64
C SER A 176 -24.58 -39.03 17.14
N SER A 177 -24.73 -38.83 15.82
CA SER A 177 -25.23 -39.77 14.78
C SER A 177 -26.56 -39.49 14.05
N ALA A 178 -26.42 -39.57 12.71
CA ALA A 178 -27.38 -39.98 11.67
C ALA A 178 -28.22 -38.90 10.93
N SER A 179 -27.79 -38.61 9.68
CA SER A 179 -28.58 -38.18 8.51
C SER A 179 -29.52 -39.30 7.99
N PRO A 180 -30.20 -39.17 6.83
CA PRO A 180 -31.08 -38.10 6.32
C PRO A 180 -32.44 -38.64 5.80
N ALA A 181 -33.40 -37.75 5.50
CA ALA A 181 -34.30 -37.82 4.35
C ALA A 181 -35.01 -36.46 4.18
#